data_AF-A0A260YP30-F1
#
_entry.id   AF-A0A260YP30-F1
#
_cell.length_a   1.000
_cell.length_b   1.000
_cell.length_c   1.000
_cell.angle_alpha   90.00
_cell.angle_beta   90.00
_cell.angle_gamma   90.00
#
_symmetry.space_group_name_H-M   'P 1'
#
loop_
_entity.id
_entity.type
_entity.pdbx_description
1 polymer ?
#
loop_
_entity_poly.entity_id
_entity_poly.type
_entity_poly.pdbx_seq_one_letter_code
_entity_poly.pdbx_strand_id
1 'polypeptide(L)'
;MTTRESTRSTDEGPLPERAFYGLADHPNHGIFSSILKRKRKFAMTDEAKKMCQQVEAYKSCADRLHLSLMFMLVENPVTSKQLHERVAIDLSCSTAGSYLRFYEAINRKGRKLGTKSNSKEIESVEPAAKTLLAMNVEQEKRCRKQLENLKALSKFIGEDYWEYARLRKVYWEAMEQYDEAVTNQNKERSEQAEQATASAQTKRNDCRMKMMDFIVKSINDQRGKHAEAVLKFRDEAILYHKAMSDLIPDLKVEADAKPESKSSIKPPK
;
A
#
# COMPACT_ATOMS: atom_id res chain seq x y z
N MET A 1 28.93 -11.67 -26.47
CA MET A 1 28.76 -12.83 -25.57
C MET A 1 27.53 -12.58 -24.71
N THR A 2 26.50 -13.41 -24.90
CA THR A 2 25.21 -13.33 -24.22
C THR A 2 25.29 -14.01 -22.85
N THR A 3 25.17 -13.25 -21.77
CA THR A 3 24.91 -13.81 -20.44
C THR A 3 23.42 -14.12 -20.30
N ARG A 4 23.08 -15.41 -20.25
CA ARG A 4 21.77 -15.90 -19.83
C ARG A 4 21.55 -15.54 -18.36
N GLU A 5 20.60 -14.67 -18.08
CA GLU A 5 20.05 -14.51 -16.73
C GLU A 5 19.21 -15.75 -16.39
N SER A 6 19.48 -16.32 -15.22
CA SER A 6 18.86 -17.54 -14.70
C SER A 6 17.42 -17.27 -14.26
N THR A 7 16.45 -17.85 -14.97
CA THR A 7 15.02 -17.84 -14.63
C THR A 7 14.66 -18.92 -13.60
N ARG A 8 15.39 -19.00 -12.47
CA ARG A 8 15.05 -19.98 -11.42
C ARG A 8 14.09 -19.39 -10.40
N SER A 9 12.80 -19.45 -10.74
CA SER A 9 11.70 -19.47 -9.79
C SER A 9 11.75 -20.77 -9.00
N THR A 10 11.84 -20.66 -7.66
CA THR A 10 11.29 -21.52 -6.59
C THR A 10 12.22 -21.45 -5.37
N ASP A 11 11.80 -20.74 -4.33
CA ASP A 11 12.24 -21.04 -2.98
C ASP A 11 11.00 -21.43 -2.16
N GLU A 12 10.57 -22.68 -2.32
CA GLU A 12 9.71 -23.35 -1.35
C GLU A 12 10.61 -23.92 -0.26
N GLY A 13 10.88 -23.10 0.74
CA GLY A 13 11.61 -23.47 1.95
C GLY A 13 11.23 -22.55 3.11
N PRO A 14 11.39 -23.01 4.37
CA PRO A 14 11.45 -22.08 5.48
C PRO A 14 12.64 -21.13 5.26
N LEU A 15 12.52 -19.87 5.72
CA LEU A 15 13.55 -18.83 5.66
C LEU A 15 14.97 -19.40 5.89
N PRO A 16 15.99 -18.94 5.16
CA PRO A 16 17.34 -19.43 5.35
C PRO A 16 17.86 -18.97 6.72
N GLU A 17 17.87 -19.86 7.71
CA GLU A 17 18.78 -19.75 8.84
C GLU A 17 20.19 -19.77 8.26
N ARG A 18 20.89 -18.64 8.38
CA ARG A 18 22.28 -18.50 7.96
C ARG A 18 23.09 -19.67 8.51
N ALA A 19 23.75 -20.40 7.60
CA ALA A 19 24.62 -21.51 7.93
C ALA A 19 25.62 -21.11 9.01
N PHE A 20 25.59 -21.85 10.13
CA PHE A 20 26.58 -21.79 11.19
C PHE A 20 27.89 -22.36 10.63
N TYR A 21 28.91 -21.52 10.44
CA TYR A 21 30.25 -21.96 10.06
C TYR A 21 30.88 -22.77 11.21
N GLY A 22 31.34 -24.00 10.94
CA GLY A 22 32.18 -24.75 11.89
C GLY A 22 32.02 -26.27 11.97
N LEU A 23 31.10 -26.89 11.22
CA LEU A 23 30.79 -28.34 11.36
C LEU A 23 31.53 -29.28 10.39
N ALA A 24 32.35 -28.76 9.47
CA ALA A 24 32.97 -29.57 8.41
C ALA A 24 34.07 -30.53 8.93
N ASP A 25 34.74 -30.20 10.04
CA ASP A 25 35.93 -30.94 10.50
C ASP A 25 35.72 -31.73 11.81
N HIS A 26 34.48 -31.96 12.24
CA HIS A 26 34.20 -32.69 13.49
C HIS A 26 34.17 -34.22 13.26
N PRO A 27 34.82 -35.05 14.10
CA PRO A 27 34.83 -36.53 13.99
C PRO A 27 33.45 -37.21 14.11
N ASN A 28 32.38 -36.44 14.32
CA ASN A 28 30.99 -36.90 14.36
C ASN A 28 30.21 -36.51 13.10
N HIS A 29 30.85 -36.04 12.03
CA HIS A 29 30.20 -35.59 10.80
C HIS A 29 29.27 -36.65 10.19
N GLY A 30 29.58 -37.95 10.35
CA GLY A 30 28.71 -39.06 9.94
C GLY A 30 27.46 -39.26 10.82
N ILE A 31 27.53 -38.84 12.09
CA ILE A 31 26.41 -38.90 13.03
C ILE A 31 25.53 -37.65 12.84
N PHE A 32 26.13 -36.47 12.62
CA PHE A 32 25.39 -35.24 12.31
C PHE A 32 24.73 -35.25 10.92
N SER A 33 25.32 -35.93 9.92
CA SER A 33 24.67 -36.13 8.61
C SER A 33 23.43 -37.03 8.68
N SER A 34 23.32 -37.87 9.71
CA SER A 34 22.10 -38.65 10.01
C SER A 34 21.03 -37.84 10.77
N ILE A 35 21.44 -36.80 11.50
CA ILE A 35 20.58 -35.81 12.18
C ILE A 35 20.08 -34.74 11.19
N LEU A 36 20.83 -34.49 10.11
CA LEU A 36 20.30 -34.00 8.83
C LEU A 36 19.42 -35.09 8.17
N LYS A 37 18.42 -35.57 8.91
CA LYS A 37 17.26 -36.25 8.35
C LYS A 37 16.87 -35.43 7.14
N ARG A 38 16.94 -36.03 5.95
CA ARG A 38 16.40 -35.46 4.71
C ARG A 38 15.07 -34.83 5.10
N LYS A 39 14.96 -33.50 5.09
CA LYS A 39 13.67 -32.83 5.21
C LYS A 39 12.85 -33.40 4.06
N ARG A 40 12.01 -34.41 4.34
CA ARG A 40 11.16 -35.01 3.32
C ARG A 40 10.25 -33.89 2.85
N LYS A 41 10.31 -33.61 1.56
CA LYS A 41 9.50 -32.56 0.95
C LYS A 41 8.10 -33.11 0.79
N PHE A 42 7.26 -32.98 1.83
CA PHE A 42 5.82 -33.04 1.62
C PHE A 42 5.44 -31.80 0.81
N ALA A 43 4.51 -31.98 -0.13
CA ALA A 43 4.05 -30.93 -1.01
C ALA A 43 2.55 -30.75 -0.83
N MET A 44 2.10 -29.51 -0.95
CA MET A 44 0.67 -29.23 -1.09
C MET A 44 0.11 -29.96 -2.31
N THR A 45 -1.17 -30.33 -2.25
CA THR A 45 -1.88 -30.78 -3.46
C THR A 45 -1.83 -29.69 -4.52
N ASP A 46 -1.73 -30.04 -5.80
CA ASP A 46 -1.60 -29.09 -6.92
C ASP A 46 -2.69 -28.01 -6.91
N GLU A 47 -3.92 -28.40 -6.57
CA GLU A 47 -5.06 -27.48 -6.42
C GLU A 47 -4.81 -26.41 -5.35
N ALA A 48 -4.45 -26.84 -4.13
CA ALA A 48 -4.13 -25.94 -3.03
C ALA A 48 -2.92 -25.05 -3.34
N LYS A 49 -1.88 -25.61 -3.97
CA LYS A 49 -0.70 -24.86 -4.42
C LYS A 49 -1.09 -23.76 -5.40
N LYS A 50 -1.90 -24.08 -6.41
CA LYS A 50 -2.39 -23.13 -7.41
C LYS A 50 -3.20 -22.00 -6.76
N MET A 51 -4.09 -22.32 -5.83
CA MET A 51 -4.89 -21.30 -5.13
C MET A 51 -4.04 -20.38 -4.26
N CYS A 52 -3.10 -20.94 -3.49
CA CYS A 52 -2.15 -20.13 -2.72
C CYS A 52 -1.35 -19.18 -3.63
N GLN A 53 -0.81 -19.68 -4.75
CA GLN A 53 -0.08 -18.84 -5.71
C GLN A 53 -0.92 -17.70 -6.28
N GLN A 54 -2.20 -17.95 -6.56
CA GLN A 54 -3.12 -16.91 -7.01
C GLN A 54 -3.34 -15.83 -5.95
N VAL A 55 -3.46 -16.22 -4.67
CA VAL A 55 -3.57 -15.26 -3.56
C VAL A 55 -2.30 -14.43 -3.40
N GLU A 56 -1.12 -15.05 -3.45
CA GLU A 56 0.16 -14.31 -3.36
C GLU A 56 0.32 -13.30 -4.51
N ALA A 57 0.01 -13.72 -5.75
CA ALA A 57 0.05 -12.83 -6.90
C ALA A 57 -0.95 -11.68 -6.74
N TYR A 58 -2.17 -11.99 -6.28
CA TYR A 58 -3.20 -10.99 -6.04
C TYR A 58 -2.80 -10.00 -4.94
N LYS A 59 -2.24 -10.48 -3.82
CA LYS A 59 -1.72 -9.63 -2.73
C LYS A 59 -0.66 -8.67 -3.24
N SER A 60 0.31 -9.17 -4.01
CA SER A 60 1.40 -8.33 -4.53
C SER A 60 0.88 -7.19 -5.42
N CYS A 61 -0.16 -7.44 -6.21
CA CYS A 61 -0.81 -6.42 -7.03
C CYS A 61 -1.65 -5.44 -6.18
N ALA A 62 -2.44 -5.97 -5.24
CA ALA A 62 -3.30 -5.20 -4.36
C ALA A 62 -2.48 -4.24 -3.46
N ASP A 63 -1.37 -4.70 -2.90
CA ASP A 63 -0.46 -3.88 -2.08
C ASP A 63 0.13 -2.73 -2.87
N ARG A 64 0.68 -3.03 -4.06
CA ARG A 64 1.29 -2.01 -4.91
C ARG A 64 0.26 -0.96 -5.30
N LEU A 65 -0.94 -1.40 -5.70
CA LEU A 65 -2.03 -0.50 -6.01
C LEU A 65 -2.44 0.35 -4.80
N HIS A 66 -2.69 -0.27 -3.65
CA HIS A 66 -3.07 0.44 -2.43
C HIS A 66 -2.04 1.48 -2.01
N LEU A 67 -0.76 1.11 -1.97
CA LEU A 67 0.33 2.04 -1.65
C LEU A 67 0.42 3.19 -2.65
N SER A 68 0.26 2.92 -3.95
CA SER A 68 0.22 3.98 -4.97
C SER A 68 -0.97 4.91 -4.79
N LEU A 69 -2.16 4.39 -4.48
CA LEU A 69 -3.35 5.20 -4.22
C LEU A 69 -3.18 6.06 -2.96
N MET A 70 -2.60 5.50 -1.89
CA MET A 70 -2.30 6.26 -0.66
C MET A 70 -1.25 7.35 -0.91
N PHE A 71 -0.22 7.06 -1.71
CA PHE A 71 0.77 8.06 -2.10
C PHE A 71 0.14 9.21 -2.89
N MET A 72 -0.74 8.92 -3.85
CA MET A 72 -1.43 9.96 -4.63
C MET A 72 -2.31 10.90 -3.82
N LEU A 73 -2.73 10.53 -2.60
CA LEU A 73 -3.55 11.40 -1.76
C LEU A 73 -2.76 12.54 -1.10
N VAL A 74 -1.50 12.30 -0.76
CA VAL A 74 -0.70 13.24 0.05
C VAL A 74 0.66 13.57 -0.55
N GLU A 75 1.08 12.84 -1.58
CA GLU A 75 2.36 13.00 -2.30
C GLU A 75 3.60 13.01 -1.39
N ASN A 76 3.44 12.46 -0.18
CA ASN A 76 4.48 12.38 0.84
C ASN A 76 4.68 10.92 1.25
N PRO A 77 5.90 10.36 1.13
CA PRO A 77 6.15 8.94 1.39
C PRO A 77 6.07 8.55 2.88
N VAL A 78 6.20 9.52 3.80
CA VAL A 78 6.07 9.29 5.24
C VAL A 78 4.59 9.30 5.63
N THR A 79 3.88 10.36 5.25
CA THR A 79 2.46 10.54 5.58
C THR A 79 1.59 9.46 4.95
N SER A 80 1.84 9.09 3.69
CA SER A 80 1.04 8.10 2.97
C SER A 80 1.01 6.73 3.65
N LYS A 81 2.10 6.33 4.32
CA LYS A 81 2.16 5.08 5.07
C LYS A 81 1.30 5.10 6.33
N GLN A 82 1.05 6.26 6.91
CA GLN A 82 0.30 6.42 8.16
C GLN A 82 -1.19 6.74 7.94
N LEU A 83 -1.60 6.98 6.69
CA LEU A 83 -2.98 7.36 6.36
C LEU A 83 -4.04 6.34 6.79
N HIS A 84 -3.67 5.07 6.92
CA HIS A 84 -4.57 4.03 7.39
C HIS A 84 -4.85 4.10 8.91
N GLU A 85 -3.97 4.76 9.69
CA GLU A 85 -4.11 4.93 11.15
C GLU A 85 -4.64 6.33 11.49
N ARG A 86 -4.17 7.36 10.77
CA ARG A 86 -4.55 8.75 11.01
C ARG A 86 -4.61 9.53 9.70
N VAL A 87 -5.72 10.23 9.50
CA VAL A 87 -5.84 11.21 8.41
C VAL A 87 -4.88 12.36 8.68
N ALA A 88 -3.78 12.39 7.92
CA ALA A 88 -2.80 13.45 7.92
C ALA A 88 -2.70 13.98 6.49
N ILE A 89 -2.93 15.28 6.32
CA ILE A 89 -2.83 15.95 5.02
C ILE A 89 -1.65 16.93 5.02
N ASP A 90 -1.18 17.27 3.84
CA ASP A 90 -0.24 18.39 3.69
C ASP A 90 -0.91 19.69 4.16
N LEU A 91 -0.21 20.43 5.00
CA LEU A 91 -0.65 21.69 5.59
C LEU A 91 -0.15 22.91 4.81
N SER A 92 0.48 22.71 3.64
CA SER A 92 1.03 23.79 2.81
C SER A 92 0.01 24.89 2.51
N CYS A 93 -1.20 24.53 2.06
CA CYS A 93 -2.27 25.49 1.77
C CYS A 93 -2.73 26.24 3.03
N SER A 94 -2.91 25.53 4.15
CA SER A 94 -3.28 26.14 5.44
C SER A 94 -2.21 27.12 5.95
N THR A 95 -0.94 26.71 5.86
CA THR A 95 0.21 27.50 6.30
C THR A 95 0.36 28.76 5.43
N ALA A 96 0.25 28.63 4.11
CA ALA A 96 0.30 29.75 3.18
C ALA A 96 -0.87 30.73 3.40
N GLY A 97 -2.10 30.21 3.54
CA GLY A 97 -3.28 31.04 3.82
C GLY A 97 -3.18 31.79 5.15
N SER A 98 -2.68 31.12 6.20
CA SER A 98 -2.46 31.73 7.52
C SER A 98 -1.38 32.81 7.47
N TYR A 99 -0.30 32.57 6.72
CA TYR A 99 0.78 33.53 6.52
C TYR A 99 0.30 34.78 5.77
N LEU A 100 -0.50 34.62 4.71
CA LEU A 100 -1.09 35.75 3.97
C LEU A 100 -1.99 36.60 4.86
N ARG A 101 -2.84 35.99 5.69
CA ARG A 101 -3.65 36.72 6.69
C ARG A 101 -2.80 37.52 7.66
N PHE A 102 -1.73 36.90 8.17
CA PHE A 102 -0.81 37.57 9.10
C PHE A 102 -0.10 38.76 8.44
N TYR A 103 0.38 38.58 7.20
CA TYR A 103 1.00 39.64 6.42
C TYR A 103 0.04 40.82 6.20
N GLU A 104 -1.20 40.55 5.80
CA GLU A 104 -2.22 41.58 5.61
C GLU A 104 -2.53 42.34 6.90
N ALA A 105 -2.64 41.62 8.03
CA ALA A 105 -2.87 42.23 9.34
C ALA A 105 -1.71 43.16 9.77
N ILE A 106 -0.46 42.82 9.43
CA ILE A 106 0.70 43.69 9.67
C ILE A 106 0.68 44.92 8.75
N ASN A 107 0.38 44.71 7.47
CA ASN A 107 0.36 45.78 6.48
C ASN A 107 -0.75 46.81 6.77
N ARG A 108 -1.95 46.35 7.16
CA ARG A 108 -3.08 47.20 7.60
C ARG A 108 -2.74 48.04 8.85
N LYS A 109 -1.82 47.58 9.69
CA LYS A 109 -1.33 48.32 10.87
C LYS A 109 -0.24 49.36 10.54
N GLY A 110 -0.02 49.67 9.26
CA GLY A 110 0.90 50.72 8.81
C GLY A 110 2.38 50.34 8.82
N ARG A 111 2.73 49.10 9.19
CA ARG A 111 4.10 48.57 9.04
C ARG A 111 4.28 48.10 7.59
N LYS A 112 4.53 49.06 6.67
CA LYS A 112 4.82 48.78 5.25
C LYS A 112 6.12 47.98 5.14
N LEU A 113 6.05 46.66 5.18
CA LEU A 113 7.13 45.75 4.81
C LEU A 113 7.18 45.67 3.28
N GLY A 114 7.69 46.73 2.65
CA GLY A 114 7.82 46.82 1.20
C GLY A 114 7.77 48.26 0.68
N THR A 115 8.97 48.79 0.38
CA THR A 115 9.29 49.89 -0.56
C THR A 115 8.58 51.25 -0.43
N LYS A 116 9.41 52.28 -0.21
CA LYS A 116 9.09 53.72 -0.13
C LYS A 116 8.67 54.37 -1.47
N SER A 117 8.27 53.63 -2.50
CA SER A 117 7.85 54.22 -3.77
C SER A 117 6.54 53.58 -4.25
N ASN A 118 5.54 54.43 -4.46
CA ASN A 118 4.18 54.13 -4.94
C ASN A 118 3.28 53.38 -3.94
N SER A 119 2.62 54.18 -3.10
CA SER A 119 1.39 53.81 -2.39
C SER A 119 0.19 53.71 -3.34
N LYS A 120 0.31 52.98 -4.45
CA LYS A 120 -0.88 52.40 -5.07
C LYS A 120 -1.30 51.27 -4.13
N GLU A 121 -2.56 51.31 -3.70
CA GLU A 121 -3.14 50.37 -2.74
C GLU A 121 -2.66 48.95 -3.03
N ILE A 122 -1.95 48.34 -2.08
CA ILE A 122 -1.59 46.93 -2.20
C ILE A 122 -2.90 46.17 -2.25
N GLU A 123 -3.17 45.49 -3.37
CA GLU A 123 -4.36 44.66 -3.53
C GLU A 123 -4.48 43.70 -2.34
N SER A 124 -5.69 43.58 -1.80
CA SER A 124 -5.93 42.74 -0.64
C SER A 124 -5.60 41.28 -0.98
N VAL A 125 -4.77 40.66 -0.13
CA VAL A 125 -4.46 39.23 -0.20
C VAL A 125 -5.53 38.36 0.49
N GLU A 126 -6.55 38.99 1.08
CA GLU A 126 -7.63 38.31 1.80
C GLU A 126 -8.38 37.28 0.93
N PRO A 127 -8.71 37.56 -0.35
CA PRO A 127 -9.34 36.58 -1.23
C PRO A 127 -8.45 35.35 -1.45
N ALA A 128 -7.17 35.55 -1.74
CA ALA A 128 -6.21 34.45 -1.93
C ALA A 128 -6.05 33.62 -0.64
N ALA A 129 -5.98 34.28 0.52
CA ALA A 129 -5.89 33.59 1.80
C ALA A 129 -7.14 32.77 2.12
N LYS A 130 -8.35 33.28 1.79
CA LYS A 130 -9.61 32.55 1.93
C LYS A 130 -9.65 31.34 1.00
N THR A 131 -9.27 31.49 -0.27
CA THR A 131 -9.21 30.39 -1.24
C THR A 131 -8.26 29.29 -0.78
N LEU A 132 -7.04 29.62 -0.34
CA LEU A 132 -6.08 28.62 0.16
C LEU A 132 -6.60 27.83 1.37
N LEU A 133 -7.28 28.49 2.30
CA LEU A 133 -7.87 27.82 3.46
C LEU A 133 -9.06 26.93 3.05
N ALA A 134 -9.89 27.37 2.11
CA ALA A 134 -10.99 26.57 1.57
C ALA A 134 -10.47 25.33 0.82
N MET A 135 -9.43 25.49 -0.01
CA MET A 135 -8.74 24.39 -0.69
C MET A 135 -8.20 23.35 0.30
N ASN A 136 -7.64 23.80 1.43
CA ASN A 136 -7.16 22.90 2.48
C ASN A 136 -8.29 22.05 3.10
N VAL A 137 -9.44 22.67 3.37
CA VAL A 137 -10.62 21.97 3.91
C VAL A 137 -11.14 20.93 2.91
N GLU A 138 -11.21 21.28 1.63
CA GLU A 138 -11.69 20.34 0.60
C GLU A 138 -10.70 19.18 0.38
N GLN A 139 -9.39 19.43 0.46
CA GLN A 139 -8.38 18.37 0.43
C GLN A 139 -8.50 17.42 1.63
N GLU A 140 -8.79 17.92 2.84
CA GLU A 140 -9.03 17.07 4.00
C GLU A 140 -10.26 16.17 3.80
N LYS A 141 -11.35 16.76 3.32
CA LYS A 141 -12.60 16.06 3.04
C LYS A 141 -12.42 14.98 1.96
N ARG A 142 -11.69 15.30 0.89
CA ARG A 142 -11.28 14.35 -0.15
C ARG A 142 -10.52 13.18 0.45
N CYS A 143 -9.46 13.44 1.23
CA CYS A 143 -8.65 12.39 1.84
C CYS A 143 -9.50 11.44 2.69
N ARG A 144 -10.38 11.97 3.55
CA ARG A 144 -11.30 11.14 4.36
C ARG A 144 -12.19 10.25 3.49
N LYS A 145 -12.84 10.82 2.48
CA LYS A 145 -13.75 10.08 1.60
C LYS A 145 -13.02 9.04 0.75
N GLN A 146 -11.82 9.36 0.28
CA GLN A 146 -10.99 8.42 -0.46
C GLN A 146 -10.52 7.25 0.38
N LEU A 147 -10.17 7.47 1.66
CA LEU A 147 -9.84 6.39 2.58
C LEU A 147 -11.04 5.46 2.83
N GLU A 148 -12.26 6.00 2.96
CA GLU A 148 -13.47 5.19 3.06
C GLU A 148 -13.75 4.39 1.78
N ASN A 149 -13.54 4.97 0.60
CA ASN A 149 -13.67 4.25 -0.67
C ASN A 149 -12.69 3.06 -0.75
N LEU A 150 -11.47 3.22 -0.23
CA LEU A 150 -10.43 2.19 -0.22
C LEU A 150 -10.57 1.15 0.90
N LYS A 151 -11.59 1.25 1.76
CA LYS A 151 -11.77 0.40 2.94
C LYS A 151 -11.76 -1.09 2.62
N ALA A 152 -12.40 -1.51 1.53
CA ALA A 152 -12.40 -2.91 1.12
C ALA A 152 -10.98 -3.42 0.79
N LEU A 153 -10.18 -2.61 0.09
CA LEU A 153 -8.80 -2.94 -0.25
C LEU A 153 -7.90 -2.92 0.99
N SER A 154 -8.07 -1.93 1.87
CA SER A 154 -7.38 -1.85 3.17
C SER A 154 -7.68 -3.06 4.05
N LYS A 155 -8.94 -3.51 4.11
CA LYS A 155 -9.35 -4.71 4.85
C LYS A 155 -8.68 -5.96 4.29
N PHE A 156 -8.66 -6.13 2.97
CA PHE A 156 -8.00 -7.28 2.36
C PHE A 156 -6.52 -7.36 2.74
N ILE A 157 -5.81 -6.22 2.71
CA ILE A 157 -4.38 -6.15 3.02
C ILE A 157 -4.10 -6.32 4.51
N GLY A 158 -4.92 -5.70 5.37
CA GLY A 158 -4.71 -5.64 6.82
C GLY A 158 -5.29 -6.80 7.61
N GLU A 159 -6.30 -7.50 7.08
CA GLU A 159 -7.04 -8.54 7.81
C GLU A 159 -7.11 -9.84 7.00
N ASP A 160 -7.81 -9.84 5.86
CA ASP A 160 -8.18 -11.08 5.17
C ASP A 160 -6.94 -11.85 4.66
N TYR A 161 -5.91 -11.13 4.19
CA TYR A 161 -4.64 -11.75 3.79
C TYR A 161 -3.93 -12.43 4.97
N TRP A 162 -3.90 -11.80 6.14
CA TRP A 162 -3.23 -12.36 7.32
C TRP A 162 -3.96 -13.58 7.87
N GLU A 163 -5.29 -13.59 7.78
CA GLU A 163 -6.09 -14.76 8.11
C GLU A 163 -5.82 -15.92 7.13
N TYR A 164 -5.72 -15.64 5.83
CA TYR A 164 -5.26 -16.63 4.85
C TYR A 164 -3.85 -17.14 5.18
N ALA A 165 -2.90 -16.26 5.49
CA ALA A 165 -1.53 -16.64 5.82
C ALA A 165 -1.48 -17.55 7.07
N ARG A 166 -2.32 -17.25 8.07
CA ARG A 166 -2.50 -18.08 9.25
C ARG A 166 -3.07 -19.47 8.89
N LEU A 167 -4.12 -19.52 8.08
CA LEU A 167 -4.73 -20.79 7.62
C LEU A 167 -3.75 -21.63 6.80
N ARG A 168 -2.96 -20.99 5.93
CA ARG A 168 -1.90 -21.63 5.15
C ARG A 168 -0.83 -22.25 6.06
N LYS A 169 -0.42 -21.54 7.12
CA LYS A 169 0.52 -22.07 8.11
C LYS A 169 -0.05 -23.28 8.85
N VAL A 170 -1.30 -23.20 9.32
CA VAL A 170 -1.98 -24.32 10.00
C VAL A 170 -2.10 -25.55 9.09
N TYR A 171 -2.41 -25.35 7.80
CA TYR A 171 -2.43 -26.44 6.83
C TYR A 171 -1.05 -27.06 6.63
N TRP A 172 0.00 -26.23 6.56
CA TRP A 172 1.38 -26.71 6.47
C TRP A 172 1.78 -27.57 7.66
N GLU A 173 1.50 -27.11 8.88
CA GLU A 173 1.75 -27.86 10.13
C GLU A 173 0.96 -29.19 10.15
N ALA A 174 -0.28 -29.21 9.64
CA ALA A 174 -1.07 -30.44 9.54
C ALA A 174 -0.49 -31.44 8.51
N MET A 175 0.16 -30.97 7.45
CA MET A 175 0.89 -31.84 6.51
C MET A 175 2.15 -32.43 7.16
N GLU A 176 2.89 -31.64 7.93
CA GLU A 176 4.06 -32.12 8.69
C GLU A 176 3.65 -33.25 9.65
N GLN A 177 2.60 -33.02 10.45
CA GLN A 177 2.08 -34.02 11.39
C GLN A 177 1.62 -35.30 10.68
N TYR A 178 1.02 -35.18 9.50
CA TYR A 178 0.62 -36.34 8.71
C TYR A 178 1.84 -37.13 8.18
N ASP A 179 2.88 -36.47 7.67
CA ASP A 179 4.10 -37.15 7.19
C ASP A 179 4.85 -37.86 8.34
N GLU A 180 4.86 -37.25 9.53
CA GLU A 180 5.38 -37.86 10.75
C GLU A 180 4.58 -39.10 11.17
N ALA A 181 3.24 -39.00 11.18
CA ALA A 181 2.35 -40.12 11.51
C ALA A 181 2.51 -41.29 10.54
N VAL A 182 2.55 -41.02 9.23
CA VAL A 182 2.81 -42.04 8.19
C VAL A 182 4.18 -42.67 8.38
N THR A 183 5.20 -41.89 8.76
CA THR A 183 6.54 -42.41 9.03
C THR A 183 6.54 -43.34 10.25
N ASN A 184 5.80 -43.01 11.31
CA ASN A 184 5.70 -43.85 12.50
C ASN A 184 4.87 -45.12 12.25
N GLN A 185 3.77 -45.02 11.49
CA GLN A 185 2.99 -46.18 11.05
C GLN A 185 3.84 -47.18 10.27
N ASN A 186 4.70 -46.70 9.37
CA ASN A 186 5.59 -47.57 8.60
C ASN A 186 6.66 -48.26 9.46
N LYS A 187 7.06 -47.67 10.59
CA LYS A 187 8.05 -48.22 11.52
C LYS A 187 7.45 -49.22 12.50
N GLU A 188 6.35 -48.85 13.15
CA GLU A 188 5.79 -49.60 14.28
C GLU A 188 4.69 -50.58 13.85
N ARG A 189 3.96 -50.28 12.77
CA ARG A 189 2.84 -51.11 12.25
C ARG A 189 1.84 -51.56 13.34
N SER A 190 1.59 -50.68 14.31
CA SER A 190 0.65 -50.91 15.41
C SER A 190 -0.72 -50.31 15.10
N GLU A 191 -1.79 -50.86 15.67
CA GLU A 191 -3.15 -50.29 15.55
C GLU A 191 -3.22 -48.83 16.00
N GLN A 192 -2.46 -48.46 17.05
CA GLN A 192 -2.35 -47.08 17.52
C GLN A 192 -1.71 -46.17 16.47
N ALA A 193 -0.68 -46.63 15.76
CA ALA A 193 -0.05 -45.85 14.70
C ALA A 193 -0.94 -45.72 13.45
N GLU A 194 -1.75 -46.74 13.15
CA GLU A 194 -2.79 -46.65 12.11
C GLU A 194 -3.87 -45.62 12.47
N GLN A 195 -4.37 -45.65 13.71
CA GLN A 195 -5.37 -44.70 14.21
C GLN A 195 -4.82 -43.26 14.23
N ALA A 196 -3.57 -43.06 14.64
CA ALA A 196 -2.91 -41.76 14.62
C ALA A 196 -2.76 -41.21 13.18
N THR A 197 -2.44 -42.07 12.22
CA THR A 197 -2.32 -41.68 10.81
C THR A 197 -3.67 -41.29 10.21
N ALA A 198 -4.73 -42.06 10.48
CA ALA A 198 -6.08 -41.74 10.05
C ALA A 198 -6.59 -40.41 10.64
N SER A 199 -6.30 -40.15 11.91
CA SER A 199 -6.61 -38.88 12.58
C SER A 199 -5.85 -37.70 11.94
N ALA A 200 -4.55 -37.86 11.71
CA ALA A 200 -3.72 -36.84 11.05
C ALA A 200 -4.18 -36.56 9.61
N GLN A 201 -4.62 -37.59 8.88
CA GLN A 201 -5.17 -37.44 7.52
C GLN A 201 -6.46 -36.61 7.52
N THR A 202 -7.37 -36.90 8.45
CA THR A 202 -8.63 -36.16 8.61
C THR A 202 -8.33 -34.70 8.91
N LYS A 203 -7.47 -34.42 9.90
CA LYS A 203 -7.06 -33.06 10.27
C LYS A 203 -6.45 -32.31 9.09
N ARG A 204 -5.55 -32.95 8.33
CA ARG A 204 -4.95 -32.36 7.11
C ARG A 204 -6.02 -31.97 6.09
N ASN A 205 -7.00 -32.84 5.85
CA ASN A 205 -8.08 -32.58 4.89
C ASN A 205 -8.99 -31.44 5.34
N ASP A 206 -9.33 -31.38 6.63
CA ASP A 206 -10.12 -30.29 7.21
C ASP A 206 -9.41 -28.94 7.11
N CYS A 207 -8.12 -28.91 7.43
CA CYS A 207 -7.29 -27.71 7.29
C CYS A 207 -7.21 -27.26 5.83
N ARG A 208 -7.04 -28.20 4.88
CA ARG A 208 -7.07 -27.92 3.44
C ARG A 208 -8.40 -27.28 3.05
N MET A 209 -9.52 -27.91 3.38
CA MET A 209 -10.85 -27.40 3.04
C MET A 209 -11.10 -26.01 3.62
N LYS A 210 -10.81 -25.79 4.90
CA LYS A 210 -10.97 -24.49 5.55
C LYS A 210 -10.17 -23.39 4.86
N MET A 211 -8.91 -23.67 4.50
CA MET A 211 -8.08 -22.72 3.75
C MET A 211 -8.68 -22.42 2.37
N MET A 212 -9.06 -23.46 1.63
CA MET A 212 -9.61 -23.32 0.27
C MET A 212 -10.94 -22.55 0.26
N ASP A 213 -11.84 -22.87 1.19
CA ASP A 213 -13.12 -22.18 1.35
C ASP A 213 -12.94 -20.70 1.70
N PHE A 214 -11.97 -20.38 2.56
CA PHE A 214 -11.64 -19.00 2.90
C PHE A 214 -11.12 -18.23 1.68
N ILE A 215 -10.23 -18.83 0.88
CA ILE A 215 -9.73 -18.22 -0.36
C ILE A 215 -10.89 -17.89 -1.31
N VAL A 216 -11.85 -18.81 -1.47
CA VAL A 216 -13.00 -18.57 -2.34
C VAL A 216 -13.88 -17.44 -1.78
N LYS A 217 -14.40 -17.59 -0.56
CA LYS A 217 -15.44 -16.72 0.00
C LYS A 217 -14.94 -15.33 0.41
N SER A 218 -13.75 -15.29 1.01
CA SER A 218 -13.22 -14.07 1.62
C SER A 218 -12.29 -13.30 0.68
N ILE A 219 -11.70 -13.95 -0.33
CA ILE A 219 -10.76 -13.30 -1.25
C ILE A 219 -11.35 -13.22 -2.67
N ASN A 220 -11.68 -14.35 -3.28
CA ASN A 220 -12.10 -14.37 -4.69
C ASN A 220 -13.45 -13.69 -4.91
N ASP A 221 -14.44 -13.96 -4.07
CA ASP A 221 -15.77 -13.35 -4.17
C ASP A 221 -15.74 -11.84 -3.86
N GLN A 222 -14.73 -11.36 -3.12
CA GLN A 222 -14.59 -9.93 -2.80
C GLN A 222 -13.87 -9.13 -3.88
N ARG A 223 -13.28 -9.77 -4.91
CA ARG A 223 -12.54 -9.08 -5.99
C ARG A 223 -13.38 -7.99 -6.68
N GLY A 224 -14.68 -8.22 -6.84
CA GLY A 224 -15.60 -7.21 -7.38
C GLY A 224 -15.65 -5.93 -6.53
N LYS A 225 -15.71 -6.07 -5.20
CA LYS A 225 -15.69 -4.94 -4.27
C LYS A 225 -14.35 -4.22 -4.25
N HIS A 226 -13.25 -4.96 -4.39
CA HIS A 226 -11.92 -4.36 -4.51
C HIS A 226 -11.79 -3.51 -5.79
N ALA A 227 -12.34 -3.99 -6.91
CA ALA A 227 -12.39 -3.20 -8.15
C ALA A 227 -13.30 -1.97 -8.00
N GLU A 228 -14.48 -2.14 -7.39
CA GLU A 228 -15.42 -1.04 -7.14
C GLU A 228 -14.81 0.06 -6.27
N ALA A 229 -14.01 -0.31 -5.25
CA ALA A 229 -13.27 0.64 -4.41
C ALA A 229 -12.36 1.57 -5.24
N VAL A 230 -11.66 1.02 -6.23
CA VAL A 230 -10.76 1.78 -7.12
C VAL A 230 -11.56 2.67 -8.09
N LEU A 231 -12.70 2.19 -8.58
CA LEU A 231 -13.58 3.00 -9.44
C LEU A 231 -14.18 4.18 -8.68
N LYS A 232 -14.66 3.95 -7.45
CA LYS A 232 -15.11 5.04 -6.56
C LYS A 232 -13.99 6.02 -6.27
N PHE A 233 -12.76 5.53 -6.12
CA PHE A 233 -11.60 6.40 -5.93
C PHE A 233 -11.38 7.33 -7.13
N ARG A 234 -11.45 6.80 -8.35
CA ARG A 234 -11.36 7.60 -9.59
C ARG A 234 -12.47 8.66 -9.65
N ASP A 235 -13.71 8.27 -9.41
CA ASP A 235 -14.85 9.18 -9.56
C ASP A 235 -14.78 10.32 -8.54
N GLU A 236 -14.35 10.01 -7.32
CA GLU A 236 -14.13 11.03 -6.29
C GLU A 236 -12.98 11.99 -6.63
N ALA A 237 -11.93 11.51 -7.33
CA ALA A 237 -10.86 12.39 -7.78
C ALA A 237 -11.36 13.43 -8.79
N ILE A 238 -12.27 13.03 -9.70
CA ILE A 238 -12.90 13.95 -10.67
C ILE A 238 -13.72 15.01 -9.93
N LEU A 239 -14.56 14.58 -8.97
CA LEU A 239 -15.38 15.49 -8.17
C LEU A 239 -14.53 16.48 -7.37
N TYR A 240 -13.42 16.02 -6.80
CA TYR A 240 -12.48 16.88 -6.09
C TYR A 240 -11.88 17.95 -7.00
N HIS A 241 -11.38 17.59 -8.19
CA HIS A 241 -10.79 18.57 -9.10
C HIS A 241 -11.81 19.59 -9.59
N LYS A 242 -13.07 19.19 -9.76
CA LYS A 242 -14.17 20.11 -10.05
C LYS A 242 -14.40 21.09 -8.89
N ALA A 243 -14.54 20.58 -7.66
CA ALA A 243 -14.74 21.41 -6.47
C ALA A 243 -13.57 22.39 -6.24
N MET A 244 -12.33 21.95 -6.49
CA MET A 244 -11.15 22.81 -6.41
C MET A 244 -11.15 23.91 -7.47
N SER A 245 -11.58 23.61 -8.70
CA SER A 245 -11.71 24.61 -9.76
C SER A 245 -12.75 25.67 -9.40
N ASP A 246 -13.88 25.27 -8.82
CA ASP A 246 -14.96 26.18 -8.42
C ASP A 246 -14.52 27.14 -7.28
N LEU A 247 -13.49 26.78 -6.50
CA LEU A 247 -12.92 27.61 -5.44
C LEU A 247 -11.92 28.66 -5.93
N ILE A 248 -11.31 28.43 -7.10
CA ILE A 248 -10.33 29.35 -7.68
C ILE A 248 -11.11 30.38 -8.49
N PRO A 249 -11.15 31.66 -8.05
CA PRO A 249 -11.85 32.68 -8.82
C PRO A 249 -11.22 32.80 -10.22
N ASP A 250 -12.06 33.02 -11.24
CA ASP A 250 -11.61 33.34 -12.60
C ASP A 250 -10.73 34.58 -12.54
N LEU A 251 -9.41 34.36 -12.47
CA LEU A 251 -8.43 35.39 -12.76
C LEU A 251 -8.54 35.60 -14.26
N LYS A 252 -9.46 36.47 -14.68
CA LYS A 252 -9.29 37.19 -15.93
C LYS A 252 -7.98 37.97 -15.79
N VAL A 253 -6.88 37.31 -16.13
CA VAL A 253 -5.62 37.99 -16.41
C VAL A 253 -6.02 39.05 -17.42
N GLU A 254 -5.99 40.32 -17.03
CA GLU A 254 -6.24 41.44 -17.92
C GLU A 254 -5.16 41.43 -19.01
N ALA A 255 -5.32 40.56 -20.01
CA ALA A 255 -4.56 40.54 -21.24
C ALA A 255 -4.91 41.72 -22.16
N ASP A 256 -5.66 42.71 -21.63
CA ASP A 256 -6.03 43.96 -22.30
C ASP A 256 -5.15 45.15 -21.90
N ALA A 257 -4.02 44.92 -21.22
CA ALA A 257 -2.94 45.91 -21.19
C ALA A 257 -2.24 45.94 -22.56
N LYS A 258 -2.84 46.66 -23.52
CA LYS A 258 -2.18 47.06 -24.78
C LYS A 258 -0.76 47.55 -24.46
N PRO A 259 0.29 47.10 -25.19
CA PRO A 259 1.60 47.69 -25.03
C PRO A 259 1.53 49.15 -25.49
N GLU A 260 1.64 50.10 -24.56
CA GLU A 260 1.87 51.50 -24.91
C GLU A 260 3.21 51.59 -25.64
N SER A 261 3.18 51.61 -26.98
CA SER A 261 4.36 51.89 -27.79
C SER A 261 4.71 53.38 -27.66
N LYS A 262 5.42 53.76 -26.61
CA LYS A 262 6.12 55.05 -26.57
C LYS A 262 7.46 54.92 -27.28
N SER A 263 7.40 54.90 -28.62
CA SER A 263 8.55 55.23 -29.45
C SER A 263 8.74 56.75 -29.41
N SER A 264 9.57 57.23 -28.49
CA SER A 264 10.07 58.60 -28.48
C SER A 264 11.50 58.62 -29.01
N ILE A 265 11.66 58.45 -30.32
CA ILE A 265 12.90 58.77 -31.02
C ILE A 265 12.51 59.63 -32.23
N LYS A 266 12.79 60.93 -32.15
CA LYS A 266 12.80 61.81 -33.33
C LYS A 266 14.18 61.72 -33.99
N PRO A 267 14.26 61.63 -35.33
CA PRO A 267 15.53 61.60 -36.02
C PRO A 267 16.25 62.96 -35.95
N PRO A 268 17.59 62.98 -35.96
CA PRO A 268 18.37 64.21 -35.97
C PRO A 268 18.18 64.95 -37.31
N LYS A 269 18.27 66.29 -37.24
CA LYS A 269 18.25 67.18 -38.41
C LYS A 269 19.51 67.03 -39.25
#